data_AF-A0A944EHY0-F1
#
_entry.id   AF-A0A944EHY0-F1
#
_cell.length_a   1.000
_cell.length_b   1.000
_cell.length_c   1.000
_cell.angle_alpha   90.00
_cell.angle_beta   90.00
_cell.angle_gamma   90.00
#
_symmetry.space_group_name_H-M   'P 1'
#
loop_
_entity.id
_entity.type
_entity.pdbx_description
1 polymer ?
#
loop_
_entity_poly.entity_id
_entity_poly.type
_entity_poly.pdbx_seq_one_letter_code
_entity_poly.pdbx_strand_id
1 'polypeptide(L)' 'MCQHQPTCPSADSADREAAHLVAHHPEQGWSLLCNGVLCFEDTGELLPDGKIIAPHRPLETGHVVTAA' A
#
# COMPACT_ATOMS: atom_id res chain seq x y z
N MET A 1 -11.62 7.99 -12.62
CA MET A 1 -12.42 6.78 -12.30
C MET A 1 -12.13 5.74 -13.38
N CYS A 2 -11.67 4.55 -12.99
CA CYS A 2 -11.40 3.45 -13.91
C CYS A 2 -12.71 2.81 -14.44
N GLN A 3 -12.64 2.08 -15.56
CA GLN A 3 -13.80 1.43 -16.21
C GLN A 3 -13.96 -0.06 -15.82
N HIS A 4 -13.34 -0.51 -14.73
CA HIS A 4 -13.42 -1.90 -14.28
C HIS A 4 -14.81 -2.27 -13.75
N GLN A 5 -15.21 -3.53 -13.97
CA GLN A 5 -16.43 -4.12 -13.44
C GLN A 5 -16.07 -5.40 -12.65
N PRO A 6 -16.38 -5.49 -11.35
CA PRO A 6 -17.00 -4.47 -10.50
C PRO A 6 -16.16 -3.19 -10.38
N THR A 7 -16.84 -2.07 -10.06
CA THR A 7 -16.18 -0.79 -9.83
C THR A 7 -15.13 -0.95 -8.73
N CYS A 8 -13.92 -0.45 -8.98
CA CYS A 8 -12.85 -0.51 -7.98
C CYS A 8 -13.15 0.43 -6.81
N PRO A 9 -12.72 0.06 -5.59
CA PRO A 9 -12.85 0.90 -4.42
C PRO A 9 -12.03 2.20 -4.56
N SER A 10 -12.49 3.26 -3.88
CA SER A 10 -11.72 4.49 -3.76
C SER A 10 -10.43 4.26 -2.97
N ALA A 11 -9.42 5.09 -3.21
CA ALA A 11 -8.19 5.10 -2.42
C ALA A 11 -8.45 5.36 -0.92
N ASP A 12 -9.51 6.09 -0.57
CA ASP A 12 -9.87 6.37 0.83
C ASP A 12 -10.61 5.21 1.51
N SER A 13 -11.02 4.19 0.75
CA SER A 13 -11.78 3.06 1.28
C SER A 13 -10.91 2.16 2.15
N ALA A 14 -11.53 1.40 3.06
CA ALA A 14 -10.80 0.42 3.87
C ALA A 14 -10.26 -0.76 3.04
N ASP A 15 -10.94 -1.08 1.94
CA ASP A 15 -10.62 -2.16 0.99
C ASP A 15 -9.88 -1.65 -0.26
N ARG A 16 -9.17 -0.51 -0.17
CA ARG A 16 -8.51 0.15 -1.32
C ARG A 16 -7.57 -0.77 -2.12
N GLU A 17 -6.96 -1.75 -1.46
CA GLU A 17 -6.06 -2.75 -2.03
C GLU A 17 -6.77 -3.72 -3.00
N ALA A 18 -8.10 -3.80 -2.99
CA ALA A 18 -8.89 -4.62 -3.91
C ALA A 18 -9.04 -3.99 -5.31
N ALA A 19 -8.50 -2.79 -5.54
CA ALA A 19 -8.48 -2.19 -6.86
C ALA A 19 -7.54 -2.94 -7.82
N HIS A 20 -7.85 -2.90 -9.12
CA HIS A 20 -7.04 -3.62 -10.11
C HIS A 20 -5.65 -3.02 -10.24
N LEU A 21 -4.63 -3.90 -10.31
CA LEU A 21 -3.25 -3.54 -10.59
C LEU A 21 -3.11 -3.01 -12.03
N VAL A 22 -2.37 -1.91 -12.20
CA VAL A 22 -2.05 -1.31 -13.50
C VAL A 22 -0.56 -1.24 -13.79
N ALA A 23 0.29 -1.34 -12.77
CA ALA A 23 1.73 -1.55 -12.90
C ALA A 23 2.25 -2.42 -11.76
N HIS A 24 3.16 -3.34 -12.08
CA HIS A 24 3.77 -4.27 -11.13
C HIS A 24 5.28 -4.21 -11.33
N HIS A 25 6.01 -3.76 -10.31
CA HIS A 25 7.45 -3.60 -10.34
C HIS A 25 8.08 -4.24 -9.09
N PRO A 26 8.10 -5.59 -9.02
CA PRO A 26 8.70 -6.29 -7.89
C PRO A 26 10.19 -5.99 -7.75
N GLU A 27 10.90 -5.70 -8.84
CA GLU A 27 12.32 -5.31 -8.80
C GLU A 27 12.55 -3.97 -8.09
N GLN A 28 11.50 -3.16 -7.93
CA GLN A 28 11.51 -1.89 -7.21
C GLN A 28 10.69 -1.94 -5.91
N GLY A 29 10.07 -3.08 -5.61
CA GLY A 29 9.29 -3.30 -4.40
C GLY A 29 7.92 -2.61 -4.36
N TRP A 30 7.30 -2.31 -5.51
CA TRP A 30 5.99 -1.64 -5.53
C TRP A 30 5.05 -2.09 -6.66
N SER A 31 3.76 -1.84 -6.44
CA SER A 31 2.67 -1.98 -7.42
C SER A 31 1.81 -0.72 -7.43
N LEU A 32 1.31 -0.33 -8.60
CA LEU A 32 0.34 0.76 -8.74
C LEU A 32 -1.03 0.18 -9.04
N LEU A 33 -2.04 0.60 -8.27
CA LEU A 33 -3.44 0.25 -8.48
C LEU A 33 -4.17 1.34 -9.29
N CYS A 34 -5.25 0.96 -9.96
CA CYS A 34 -6.02 1.86 -10.83
C CYS A 34 -6.75 2.99 -10.10
N ASN A 35 -6.89 2.90 -8.78
CA ASN A 35 -7.37 3.99 -7.92
C ASN A 35 -6.25 4.95 -7.50
N GLY A 36 -5.01 4.73 -7.97
CA GLY A 36 -3.85 5.57 -7.73
C GLY A 36 -3.07 5.24 -6.45
N VAL A 37 -3.44 4.17 -5.74
CA VAL A 37 -2.69 3.70 -4.57
C VAL A 37 -1.41 3.01 -5.03
N LEU A 38 -0.27 3.41 -4.45
CA LEU A 38 1.00 2.71 -4.57
C LEU A 38 1.14 1.74 -3.40
N CYS A 39 1.13 0.44 -3.65
CA CYS A 39 1.35 -0.60 -2.65
C CYS A 39 2.81 -1.01 -2.63
N PHE A 40 3.42 -1.07 -1.46
CA PHE A 40 4.79 -1.54 -1.25
C PHE A 40 4.79 -2.99 -0.75
N GLU A 41 5.87 -3.72 -1.01
CA GLU A 41 6.01 -5.12 -0.58
C GLU A 41 6.01 -5.29 0.95
N ASP A 42 6.35 -4.25 1.70
CA ASP A 42 6.32 -4.25 3.16
C ASP A 42 4.92 -4.01 3.74
N THR A 43 3.86 -4.01 2.91
CA THR A 43 2.46 -3.67 3.21
C THR A 43 2.20 -2.18 3.45
N GLY A 44 3.19 -1.31 3.26
CA GLY A 44 2.98 0.13 3.24
C GLY A 44 2.19 0.57 2.00
N GLU A 45 1.54 1.73 2.10
CA GLU A 45 0.83 2.33 0.97
C GLU A 45 1.08 3.83 0.87
N LEU A 46 1.14 4.36 -0.36
CA LEU A 46 1.08 5.78 -0.66
C LEU A 46 -0.22 6.07 -1.42
N LEU A 47 -1.08 6.88 -0.80
CA LEU A 47 -2.35 7.29 -1.41
C LEU A 47 -2.15 8.38 -2.46
N PRO A 48 -3.12 8.61 -3.36
CA PRO A 48 -3.03 9.63 -4.42
C PRO A 48 -2.88 11.07 -3.90
N ASP A 49 -3.31 11.33 -2.66
CA ASP A 49 -3.19 12.63 -1.98
C ASP A 49 -1.81 12.82 -1.31
N GLY A 50 -0.93 11.81 -1.38
CA GLY A 50 0.38 11.80 -0.74
C GLY A 50 0.37 11.31 0.71
N LYS A 51 -0.78 10.87 1.25
CA LYS A 51 -0.86 10.29 2.58
C LYS A 51 -0.17 8.93 2.61
N ILE A 52 0.63 8.72 3.65
CA ILE A 52 1.35 7.47 3.89
C ILE A 52 0.53 6.59 4.85
N ILE A 53 0.29 5.35 4.45
CA ILE A 53 -0.16 4.28 5.33
C ILE A 53 1.08 3.46 5.71
N ALA A 54 1.35 3.39 7.01
CA ALA A 54 2.52 2.70 7.51
C ALA A 54 2.39 1.17 7.28
N PRO A 55 3.50 0.48 6.99
CA PRO A 55 3.52 -0.97 6.86
C PRO A 55 3.08 -1.65 8.15
N HIS A 56 2.36 -2.77 8.01
CA HIS A 56 1.97 -3.67 9.09
C HIS A 56 3.19 -4.48 9.58
N ARG A 57 4.09 -3.82 10.29
CA ARG A 57 5.15 -4.50 11.03
C ARG A 57 4.59 -5.02 12.35
N PRO A 58 4.86 -6.28 12.73
CA PRO A 58 4.73 -6.69 14.11
C PRO A 58 5.51 -5.70 14.98
N LEU A 59 4.82 -5.01 15.88
CA LEU A 59 5.51 -4.21 16.89
C LEU A 59 6.30 -5.20 17.74
N GLU A 60 7.62 -5.23 17.61
CA GLU A 60 8.46 -5.87 18.61
C GLU A 60 8.17 -5.16 19.93
N THR A 61 7.38 -5.80 20.78
CA THR A 61 7.27 -5.44 22.19
C THR A 61 8.62 -5.71 22.85
N GLY A 62 9.51 -4.73 22.75
CA GLY A 62 10.68 -4.54 23.62
C GLY A 62 11.86 -5.49 23.39
N HIS A 63 12.84 -5.04 22.62
CA HIS A 63 14.22 -5.00 23.10
C HIS A 63 15.03 -3.98 22.28
N VAL A 64 15.04 -2.73 22.73
CA VAL A 64 16.11 -1.82 22.32
C VAL A 64 17.35 -2.30 23.05
N VAL A 65 18.22 -3.03 22.34
CA VAL A 65 19.54 -3.37 22.88
C VAL A 65 20.40 -2.11 22.75
N THR A 66 20.59 -1.42 23.87
CA THR A 66 21.60 -0.36 23.97
C THR A 66 22.97 -0.99 23.83
N ALA A 67 23.73 -0.61 22.80
CA ALA A 67 25.12 -1.01 22.65
C ALA A 67 25.97 -0.41 23.78
N ALA A 68 26.87 -1.23 24.34
CA ALA A 68 27.85 -0.85 25.37
C ALA A 68 29.15 -0.32 24.74
#